data_AF-A0A956FXG3-F1
#
_entry.id   AF-A0A956FXG3-F1
#
_cell.length_a   1.000
_cell.length_b   1.000
_cell.length_c   1.000
_cell.angle_alpha   90.00
_cell.angle_beta   90.00
_cell.angle_gamma   90.00
#
_symmetry.space_group_name_H-M   'P 1'
#
loop_
_entity.id
_entity.type
_entity.pdbx_description
1 polymer ?
#
loop_
_entity_poly.entity_id
_entity_poly.type
_entity_poly.pdbx_seq_one_letter_code
_entity_poly.pdbx_strand_id
1 'polypeptide(L)'
;MAPDLLIIGERDEREDLSRRVAGFGYRCEGAGARSLADHLEPPVPAAILLCAQGCDVRAVLRELRRDPQGLGIPVILYSELGG
;
A
#
# COMPACT_ATOMS: atom_id res chain seq x y z
N MET A 1 -1.58 -13.84 9.75
CA MET A 1 -1.98 -13.92 8.32
C MET A 1 -1.74 -12.55 7.72
N ALA A 2 -1.15 -12.47 6.53
CA ALA A 2 -0.99 -11.20 5.82
C ALA A 2 -2.35 -10.63 5.39
N PRO A 3 -2.49 -9.30 5.26
CA PRO A 3 -3.62 -8.70 4.57
C PRO A 3 -3.60 -9.11 3.09
N ASP A 4 -4.77 -9.15 2.47
CA ASP A 4 -4.86 -9.34 1.02
C ASP A 4 -4.31 -8.09 0.30
N LEU A 5 -4.56 -6.90 0.87
CA LEU A 5 -4.13 -5.61 0.32
C LEU A 5 -3.49 -4.73 1.39
N LEU A 6 -2.28 -4.24 1.13
CA LEU A 6 -1.64 -3.22 1.96
C LEU A 6 -1.87 -1.84 1.35
N ILE A 7 -2.41 -0.90 2.10
CA ILE A 7 -2.68 0.46 1.63
C ILE A 7 -1.66 1.41 2.26
N ILE A 8 -0.85 2.05 1.41
CA ILE A 8 0.21 2.97 1.82
C ILE A 8 -0.21 4.40 1.49
N GLY A 9 -0.21 5.28 2.49
CA GLY A 9 -0.58 6.67 2.32
C GLY A 9 -0.69 7.42 3.63
N GLU A 10 -1.15 8.67 3.56
CA GLU A 10 -1.56 9.44 4.73
C GLU A 10 -2.85 8.86 5.34
N ARG A 11 -3.19 9.27 6.57
CA ARG A 11 -4.25 8.61 7.34
C ARG A 11 -5.63 8.75 6.69
N ASP A 12 -6.00 9.95 6.29
CA ASP A 12 -7.34 10.28 5.83
C ASP A 12 -7.63 9.59 4.48
N GLU A 13 -6.67 9.62 3.55
CA GLU A 13 -6.77 8.97 2.25
C GLU A 13 -6.84 7.44 2.37
N ARG A 14 -6.10 6.85 3.34
CA ARG A 14 -6.18 5.41 3.62
C ARG A 14 -7.52 5.00 4.20
N GLU A 15 -8.09 5.77 5.12
CA GLU A 15 -9.35 5.38 5.77
C GLU A 15 -10.51 5.30 4.77
N ASP A 16 -10.56 6.23 3.81
CA ASP A 16 -11.55 6.21 2.73
C ASP A 16 -11.34 5.03 1.78
N LEU A 17 -10.11 4.78 1.33
CA LEU A 17 -9.81 3.68 0.42
C LEU A 17 -10.00 2.31 1.09
N SER A 18 -9.61 2.17 2.35
CA SER A 18 -9.80 0.95 3.14
C SER A 18 -11.28 0.57 3.24
N ARG A 19 -12.16 1.55 3.50
CA ARG A 19 -13.61 1.30 3.55
C ARG A 19 -14.17 0.82 2.21
N ARG A 20 -13.73 1.40 1.09
CA ARG A 20 -14.16 0.99 -0.25
C ARG A 20 -13.71 -0.44 -0.56
N VAL A 21 -12.44 -0.73 -0.31
CA VAL A 21 -11.82 -2.04 -0.58
C VAL A 21 -12.42 -3.15 0.28
N ALA A 22 -12.66 -2.87 1.57
CA ALA A 22 -13.37 -3.79 2.45
C ALA A 22 -14.79 -4.10 1.97
N GLY A 23 -15.48 -3.13 1.34
CA GLY A 23 -16.78 -3.32 0.71
C GLY A 23 -16.79 -4.34 -0.44
N PHE A 24 -15.64 -4.62 -1.04
CA PHE A 24 -15.47 -5.68 -2.05
C PHE A 24 -15.03 -7.03 -1.44
N GLY A 25 -14.92 -7.14 -0.12
CA GLY A 25 -14.59 -8.38 0.59
C GLY A 25 -13.09 -8.65 0.77
N TYR A 26 -12.22 -7.70 0.41
CA TYR A 26 -10.78 -7.83 0.65
C TYR A 26 -10.41 -7.46 2.09
N ARG A 27 -9.50 -8.20 2.69
CA ARG A 27 -8.86 -7.80 3.96
C ARG A 27 -7.75 -6.82 3.66
N CYS A 28 -7.93 -5.57 4.07
CA CYS A 28 -6.94 -4.54 3.88
C CYS A 28 -6.34 -4.06 5.20
N GLU A 29 -5.06 -3.68 5.15
CA GLU A 29 -4.37 -3.01 6.25
C GLU A 29 -3.79 -1.70 5.75
N GLY A 30 -3.95 -0.64 6.54
CA GLY A 30 -3.40 0.67 6.22
C GLY A 30 -2.09 0.91 6.97
N ALA A 31 -1.01 1.23 6.25
CA ALA A 31 0.28 1.58 6.83
C ALA A 31 0.83 2.91 6.29
N GLY A 32 1.60 3.62 7.11
CA GLY A 32 2.32 4.80 6.65
C GLY A 32 3.50 4.37 5.79
N ALA A 33 3.95 5.23 4.87
CA ALA A 33 5.09 4.93 4.00
C ALA A 33 6.37 4.51 4.76
N ARG A 34 6.58 5.06 5.97
CA ARG A 34 7.73 4.74 6.82
C ARG A 34 7.69 3.34 7.43
N SER A 35 6.51 2.74 7.54
CA SER A 35 6.32 1.39 8.09
C SER A 35 6.27 0.32 7.00
N LEU A 36 6.52 0.68 5.75
CA LEU A 36 6.44 -0.26 4.63
C LEU A 36 7.30 -1.50 4.85
N ALA A 37 8.54 -1.31 5.34
CA ALA A 37 9.49 -2.39 5.57
C ALA A 37 8.95 -3.46 6.53
N ASP A 38 8.16 -3.05 7.53
CA ASP A 38 7.56 -3.94 8.52
C ASP A 38 6.54 -4.91 7.88
N HIS A 39 6.06 -4.61 6.67
CA HIS A 39 5.10 -5.42 5.91
C HIS A 39 5.74 -6.22 4.75
N LEU A 40 7.06 -6.15 4.58
CA LEU A 40 7.78 -6.93 3.56
C LEU A 40 8.32 -8.26 4.11
N GLU A 41 8.15 -8.52 5.41
CA GLU A 41 8.43 -9.81 6.02
C GLU A 41 7.31 -10.83 5.74
N PRO A 42 7.62 -12.11 5.48
CA PRO A 42 6.60 -13.14 5.27
C PRO A 42 5.70 -13.35 6.49
N PRO A 43 4.37 -13.49 6.30
CA PRO A 43 3.67 -13.48 5.01
C PRO A 43 3.49 -12.05 4.47
N VAL A 44 3.73 -11.87 3.16
CA VAL A 44 3.63 -10.58 2.46
C VAL A 44 2.22 -10.34 1.90
N PRO A 45 1.81 -9.08 1.67
CA PRO A 45 0.52 -8.77 1.05
C PRO A 45 0.47 -9.23 -0.41
N ALA A 46 -0.74 -9.51 -0.91
CA ALA A 46 -0.93 -9.92 -2.31
C ALA A 46 -0.78 -8.75 -3.30
N ALA A 47 -1.11 -7.52 -2.86
CA ALA A 47 -0.80 -6.29 -3.59
C ALA A 47 -0.72 -5.07 -2.66
N ILE A 48 -0.10 -4.01 -3.16
CA ILE A 48 0.03 -2.72 -2.48
C ILE A 48 -0.77 -1.67 -3.24
N LEU A 49 -1.68 -0.98 -2.54
CA LEU A 49 -2.36 0.22 -3.01
C LEU A 49 -1.62 1.44 -2.46
N LEU A 50 -0.99 2.22 -3.31
CA LEU A 50 -0.21 3.38 -2.92
C LEU A 50 -0.98 4.66 -3.25
N CYS A 51 -1.47 5.34 -2.21
CA CYS A 51 -2.07 6.68 -2.32
C CYS A 51 -0.99 7.66 -2.77
N ALA A 52 -1.06 8.11 -4.02
CA ALA A 52 -0.06 9.01 -4.59
C ALA A 52 -0.22 10.45 -4.09
N GLN A 53 -1.41 10.83 -3.62
CA GLN A 53 -1.63 12.06 -2.87
C GLN A 53 -1.14 11.87 -1.43
N GLY A 54 -0.37 12.83 -0.92
CA GLY A 54 0.17 12.79 0.44
C GLY A 54 1.44 11.95 0.64
N CYS A 55 1.87 11.17 -0.37
CA CYS A 55 3.05 10.30 -0.24
C CYS A 55 4.12 10.56 -1.33
N ASP A 56 5.40 10.48 -0.95
CA ASP A 56 6.48 10.37 -1.94
C ASP A 56 6.51 8.97 -2.56
N VAL A 57 5.75 8.82 -3.65
CA VAL A 57 5.65 7.58 -4.43
C VAL A 57 7.01 7.03 -4.84
N ARG A 58 7.97 7.91 -5.20
CA ARG A 58 9.29 7.48 -5.66
C ARG A 58 10.10 6.90 -4.52
N ALA A 59 9.99 7.46 -3.32
CA ALA A 59 10.64 6.92 -2.13
C ALA A 59 10.09 5.52 -1.79
N VAL A 60 8.76 5.34 -1.79
CA VAL A 60 8.11 4.04 -1.51
C VAL A 60 8.52 2.99 -2.53
N LEU A 61 8.46 3.31 -3.83
CA LEU A 61 8.86 2.36 -4.89
C LEU A 61 10.36 2.02 -4.82
N ARG A 62 11.21 2.97 -4.42
CA ARG A 62 12.64 2.71 -4.21
C ARG A 62 12.85 1.74 -3.05
N GLU A 63 12.07 1.89 -1.98
CA GLU A 63 12.14 0.99 -0.83
C GLU A 63 11.69 -0.42 -1.19
N LEU A 64 10.55 -0.57 -1.89
CA LEU A 64 10.07 -1.87 -2.39
C LEU A 64 11.09 -2.58 -3.27
N ARG A 65 11.84 -1.84 -4.08
CA ARG A 65 12.87 -2.41 -4.97
C ARG A 65 14.14 -2.84 -4.25
N ARG A 66 14.36 -2.43 -3.00
CA ARG A 66 15.52 -2.86 -2.20
C ARG A 66 15.32 -4.23 -1.59
N ASP A 67 14.08 -4.63 -1.36
CA ASP A 67 13.73 -5.92 -0.77
C ASP A 67 13.34 -6.95 -1.86
N PRO A 68 13.96 -8.14 -1.88
CA PRO A 68 13.58 -9.21 -2.81
C PRO A 68 12.10 -9.60 -2.74
N GLN A 69 11.48 -9.54 -1.56
CA GLN A 69 10.05 -9.81 -1.38
C GLN A 69 9.21 -8.70 -2.01
N GLY A 70 9.64 -7.44 -1.86
CA GLY A 70 8.96 -6.27 -2.43
C GLY A 70 8.93 -6.25 -3.96
N LEU A 71 9.94 -6.83 -4.62
CA LEU A 71 10.01 -6.90 -6.10
C LEU A 71 8.88 -7.69 -6.75
N GLY A 72 8.34 -8.68 -6.03
CA GLY A 72 7.26 -9.54 -6.53
C GLY A 72 5.86 -9.00 -6.30
N ILE A 73 5.70 -7.94 -5.50
CA ILE A 73 4.39 -7.45 -5.06
C ILE A 73 3.87 -6.42 -6.08
N PRO A 74 2.69 -6.65 -6.70
CA PRO A 74 2.06 -5.65 -7.55
C PRO A 74 1.78 -4.36 -6.78
N VAL A 75 2.15 -3.22 -7.37
CA VAL A 75 1.87 -1.89 -6.81
C VAL A 75 0.88 -1.17 -7.72
N ILE A 76 -0.23 -0.73 -7.14
CA ILE A 76 -1.30 0.01 -7.81
C ILE A 76 -1.26 1.44 -7.27
N LEU A 77 -1.06 2.42 -8.14
CA LEU A 77 -1.12 3.83 -7.77
C LEU A 77 -2.57 4.28 -7.71
N TYR A 78 -2.97 4.84 -6.57
CA TYR A 78 -4.29 5.40 -6.35
C TYR A 78 -4.18 6.92 -6.20
N SER A 79 -4.84 7.65 -7.09
CA SER A 79 -5.02 9.09 -6.98
C SER A 79 -6.33 9.51 -7.63
N GLU A 80 -6.79 10.71 -7.32
CA GLU A 80 -7.79 11.35 -8.14
C GLU A 80 -7.19 11.72 -9.51
N LEU A 81 -8.02 11.67 -10.56
CA LEU A 81 -7.65 12.11 -11.90
C LEU A 81 -7.95 13.60 -12.01
N GLY A 82 -6.90 14.43 -12.11
CA GLY A 82 -7.00 15.88 -12.36
C GLY A 82 -6.81 16.76 -11.12
N GLY A 83 -5.58 16.80 -10.60
CA GLY A 83 -5.17 17.82 -9.61
C GLY A 83 -5.12 19.22 -10.19
#